data_AF-A0A401G2C0-F1
#
_entry.id   AF-A0A401G2C0-F1
#
_cell.length_a   1.000
_cell.length_b   1.000
_cell.length_c   1.000
_cell.angle_alpha   90.00
_cell.angle_beta   90.00
_cell.angle_gamma   90.00
#
_symmetry.space_group_name_H-M   'P 1'
#
loop_
_entity.id
_entity.type
_entity.pdbx_description
1 polymer ?
#
loop_
_entity_poly.entity_id
_entity_poly.type
_entity_poly.pdbx_seq_one_letter_code
_entity_poly.pdbx_strand_id
1 'polypeptide(L)'
;MALNPDAPGKKLGPFTREYTWKDAVLYALGVGAGFSEPEYCYEKNLKVVPSFSIAAIFDLFFEVGRAANVNLAGVLHGEQALIFHAPVPTEGTLSTEGKITHYYDKGEGKGALVVAESETCDAVGQKLFTSTFTLFSRLDGGFGGEDAPGNRVVYPDREPDFAVRATPSEDQPLLYRLSGDLFQLHVDPEFARMAGFERPIMHGLCTHGYACRALIASLTPQAPERVRRFDCRFSSPLYPGVPVETRIWKTGAGKAVWETVNAETGEVVITNGIFEYGDPPQHGNRKKEESPGAAGPADGQAVAAAFKALGNAFIPAAAQREEAVFQFRISGDGGAWYCVVREGECMIRAGVHDAPSCTLEMADADFIAMISGTLPPVQAFSAGKLQISGDVMKALLIEKMFRI
;
A
#
# COMPACT_ATOMS: atom_id res chain seq x y z
N MET A 1 9.65 23.38 22.92
CA MET A 1 8.30 23.88 23.29
C MET A 1 7.67 22.79 24.14
N ALA A 2 6.62 23.05 24.91
CA ALA A 2 5.93 21.96 25.58
C ALA A 2 5.12 21.15 24.54
N LEU A 3 5.16 19.81 24.67
CA LEU A 3 4.22 18.94 23.97
C LEU A 3 2.78 19.33 24.34
N ASN A 4 1.86 19.15 23.40
CA ASN A 4 0.44 19.42 23.61
C ASN A 4 -0.23 18.30 24.41
N PRO A 5 -0.60 18.51 25.69
CA PRO A 5 -1.16 17.46 26.56
C PRO A 5 -2.56 17.01 26.14
N ASP A 6 -3.28 17.81 25.34
CA ASP A 6 -4.64 17.51 24.92
C ASP A 6 -4.71 16.70 23.62
N ALA A 7 -3.57 16.38 22.98
CA ALA A 7 -3.57 15.68 21.70
C ALA A 7 -3.85 14.17 21.79
N PRO A 8 -3.37 13.42 22.81
CA PRO A 8 -3.64 11.99 22.93
C PRO A 8 -5.14 11.65 22.91
N GLY A 9 -5.48 10.57 22.21
CA GLY A 9 -6.86 10.09 22.06
C GLY A 9 -7.69 10.80 21.00
N LYS A 10 -7.28 11.98 20.50
CA LYS A 10 -8.00 12.69 19.43
C LYS A 10 -7.78 12.00 18.08
N LYS A 11 -8.87 11.83 17.32
CA LYS A 11 -8.84 11.26 15.97
C LYS A 11 -8.10 12.21 15.01
N LEU A 12 -7.21 11.63 14.20
CA LEU A 12 -6.50 12.26 13.10
C LEU A 12 -6.91 11.55 11.80
N GLY A 13 -7.28 12.31 10.78
CA GLY A 13 -7.78 11.78 9.50
C GLY A 13 -9.32 11.65 9.43
N PRO A 14 -9.85 11.03 8.36
CA PRO A 14 -9.11 10.21 7.39
C PRO A 14 -8.21 11.04 6.46
N PHE A 15 -7.01 10.52 6.21
CA PHE A 15 -6.12 10.96 5.15
C PHE A 15 -6.30 10.03 3.96
N THR A 16 -6.67 10.58 2.81
CA THR A 16 -6.90 9.80 1.59
C THR A 16 -5.76 10.02 0.62
N ARG A 17 -5.18 8.93 0.11
CA ARG A 17 -4.11 8.96 -0.87
C ARG A 17 -4.43 8.05 -2.05
N GLU A 18 -4.45 8.62 -3.24
CA GLU A 18 -4.44 7.86 -4.48
C GLU A 18 -2.99 7.54 -4.86
N TYR A 19 -2.77 6.33 -5.37
CA TYR A 19 -1.48 5.89 -5.88
C TYR A 19 -1.71 4.95 -7.06
N THR A 20 -0.70 4.89 -7.92
CA THR A 20 -0.66 4.03 -9.10
C THR A 20 0.47 3.02 -8.98
N TRP A 21 0.53 2.08 -9.92
CA TRP A 21 1.68 1.18 -10.03
C TRP A 21 3.03 1.92 -10.14
N LYS A 22 3.04 3.17 -10.65
CA LYS A 22 4.27 3.97 -10.74
C LYS A 22 4.79 4.36 -9.38
N ASP A 23 3.91 4.66 -8.42
CA ASP A 23 4.29 5.00 -7.06
C ASP A 23 4.86 3.79 -6.32
N ALA A 24 4.27 2.60 -6.56
CA ALA A 24 4.77 1.34 -6.04
C ALA A 24 6.18 1.02 -6.60
N VAL A 25 6.38 1.18 -7.90
CA VAL A 25 7.68 0.99 -8.56
C VAL A 25 8.70 2.04 -8.10
N LEU A 26 8.31 3.31 -8.01
CA LEU A 26 9.17 4.39 -7.53
C LEU A 26 9.66 4.11 -6.10
N TYR A 27 8.77 3.66 -5.23
CA TYR A 27 9.13 3.23 -3.89
C TYR A 27 10.10 2.05 -3.91
N ALA A 28 9.79 1.01 -4.70
CA ALA A 28 10.64 -0.17 -4.80
C ALA A 28 12.08 0.18 -5.22
N LEU A 29 12.24 1.02 -6.25
CA LEU A 29 13.55 1.55 -6.66
C LEU A 29 14.19 2.40 -5.55
N GLY A 30 13.38 3.21 -4.87
CA GLY A 30 13.78 4.02 -3.71
C GLY A 30 14.31 3.18 -2.53
N VAL A 31 13.95 1.90 -2.43
CA VAL A 31 14.47 0.95 -1.44
C VAL A 31 15.39 -0.11 -2.06
N GLY A 32 15.91 0.18 -3.26
CA GLY A 32 17.00 -0.57 -3.91
C GLY A 32 16.59 -1.77 -4.74
N ALA A 33 15.29 -1.97 -5.03
CA ALA A 33 14.87 -2.97 -5.99
C ALA A 33 15.42 -2.62 -7.39
N GLY A 34 15.53 -3.62 -8.26
CA GLY A 34 16.11 -3.43 -9.60
C GLY A 34 15.95 -4.66 -10.46
N PHE A 35 16.84 -4.86 -11.44
CA PHE A 35 16.77 -5.98 -12.38
C PHE A 35 16.85 -7.37 -11.73
N SER A 36 17.35 -7.47 -10.50
CA SER A 36 17.35 -8.73 -9.74
C SER A 36 15.98 -9.10 -9.17
N GLU A 37 15.04 -8.16 -9.11
CA GLU A 37 13.66 -8.37 -8.63
C GLU A 37 12.67 -7.65 -9.55
N PRO A 38 12.55 -8.08 -10.81
CA PRO A 38 11.66 -7.44 -11.78
C PRO A 38 10.19 -7.45 -11.32
N GLU A 39 9.79 -8.35 -10.42
CA GLU A 39 8.45 -8.38 -9.83
C GLU A 39 8.08 -7.10 -9.05
N TYR A 40 9.05 -6.26 -8.65
CA TYR A 40 8.78 -4.98 -8.00
C TYR A 40 8.96 -3.77 -8.93
N CYS A 41 9.51 -3.98 -10.14
CA CYS A 41 9.92 -2.91 -11.04
C CYS A 41 9.25 -2.97 -12.42
N TYR A 42 8.60 -4.07 -12.76
CA TYR A 42 7.95 -4.28 -14.06
C TYR A 42 6.46 -4.58 -13.88
N GLU A 43 5.62 -3.73 -14.48
CA GLU A 43 4.18 -3.66 -14.27
C GLU A 43 3.42 -4.93 -14.67
N LYS A 44 3.99 -5.78 -15.53
CA LYS A 44 3.32 -6.98 -16.07
C LYS A 44 2.83 -7.96 -14.98
N ASN A 45 3.62 -8.14 -13.91
CA ASN A 45 3.31 -9.05 -12.79
C ASN A 45 3.68 -8.38 -11.46
N LEU A 46 3.38 -7.08 -11.35
CA LEU A 46 3.86 -6.25 -10.25
C LEU A 46 3.36 -6.77 -8.90
N LYS A 47 4.28 -6.81 -7.96
CA LYS A 47 4.02 -7.00 -6.53
C LYS A 47 4.43 -5.74 -5.79
N VAL A 48 3.84 -5.54 -4.62
CA VAL A 48 4.17 -4.39 -3.77
C VAL A 48 5.08 -4.86 -2.65
N VAL A 49 6.20 -4.17 -2.46
CA VAL A 49 7.07 -4.37 -1.29
C VAL A 49 6.25 -3.94 -0.05
N PRO A 50 6.01 -4.81 0.95
CA PRO A 50 5.13 -4.52 2.09
C PRO A 50 5.45 -3.21 2.82
N SER A 51 6.73 -2.83 2.88
CA SER A 51 7.17 -1.57 3.49
C SER A 51 6.68 -0.31 2.74
N PHE A 52 6.14 -0.42 1.53
CA PHE A 52 5.42 0.66 0.83
C PHE A 52 4.27 1.23 1.67
N SER A 53 3.73 0.44 2.59
CA SER A 53 2.71 0.87 3.57
C SER A 53 3.12 2.11 4.36
N ILE A 54 4.42 2.35 4.55
CA ILE A 54 4.94 3.57 5.17
C ILE A 54 4.71 4.80 4.30
N ALA A 55 4.88 4.68 2.98
CA ALA A 55 4.63 5.76 2.04
C ALA A 55 3.17 6.25 2.13
N ALA A 56 2.24 5.35 2.49
CA ALA A 56 0.82 5.66 2.65
C ALA A 56 0.46 6.40 3.94
N ILE A 57 1.40 6.59 4.88
CA ILE A 57 1.12 7.22 6.18
C ILE A 57 1.98 8.48 6.46
N PHE A 58 2.67 9.03 5.44
CA PHE A 58 3.47 10.27 5.61
C PHE A 58 2.66 11.48 6.09
N ASP A 59 1.44 11.66 5.58
CA ASP A 59 0.58 12.74 6.04
C ASP A 59 0.25 12.62 7.54
N LEU A 60 0.07 11.40 8.03
CA LEU A 60 -0.17 11.15 9.45
C LEU A 60 1.07 11.44 10.30
N PHE A 61 2.30 11.13 9.83
CA PHE A 61 3.52 11.49 10.56
C PHE A 61 3.60 12.99 10.79
N PHE A 62 3.37 13.79 9.74
CA PHE A 62 3.38 15.25 9.83
C PHE A 62 2.27 15.77 10.74
N GLU A 63 1.06 15.21 10.62
CA GLU A 63 -0.06 15.62 11.46
C GLU A 63 0.18 15.27 12.93
N VAL A 64 0.74 14.10 13.25
CA VAL A 64 1.08 13.72 14.63
C VAL A 64 2.11 14.69 15.21
N GLY A 65 3.16 15.02 14.46
CA GLY A 65 4.15 16.01 14.89
C GLY A 65 3.52 17.38 15.16
N ARG A 66 2.64 17.84 14.28
CA ARG A 66 1.90 19.10 14.42
C ARG A 66 0.95 19.09 15.62
N ALA A 67 0.14 18.05 15.75
CA ALA A 67 -0.86 17.91 16.81
C ALA A 67 -0.20 17.81 18.20
N ALA A 68 0.93 17.10 18.30
CA ALA A 68 1.73 17.00 19.51
C ALA A 68 2.58 18.24 19.80
N ASN A 69 2.69 19.19 18.86
CA ASN A 69 3.54 20.38 18.97
C ASN A 69 5.02 20.03 19.20
N VAL A 70 5.55 19.04 18.47
CA VAL A 70 6.95 18.62 18.59
C VAL A 70 7.91 19.68 18.07
N ASN A 71 9.09 19.78 18.69
CA ASN A 71 10.17 20.59 18.16
C ASN A 71 10.80 19.90 16.94
N LEU A 72 10.52 20.43 15.75
CA LEU A 72 11.01 19.87 14.48
C LEU A 72 12.54 19.77 14.38
N ALA A 73 13.31 20.60 15.09
CA ALA A 73 14.77 20.50 15.10
C ALA A 73 15.27 19.24 15.86
N GLY A 74 14.44 18.71 16.77
CA GLY A 74 14.77 17.57 17.62
C GLY A 74 14.10 16.26 17.21
N VAL A 75 13.17 16.28 16.24
CA VAL A 75 12.32 15.13 15.91
C VAL A 75 13.08 14.10 15.06
N LEU A 76 13.00 12.84 15.47
CA LEU A 76 13.49 11.68 14.74
C LEU A 76 12.39 10.63 14.69
N HIS A 77 12.41 9.78 13.68
CA HIS A 77 11.60 8.57 13.67
C HIS A 77 12.32 7.49 14.51
N GLY A 78 11.74 7.09 15.64
CA GLY A 78 12.38 6.19 16.60
C GLY A 78 12.04 4.72 16.38
N GLU A 79 10.77 4.38 16.22
CA GLU A 79 10.29 3.00 16.12
C GLU A 79 9.14 2.90 15.13
N GLN A 80 9.06 1.77 14.43
CA GLN A 80 8.01 1.45 13.48
C GLN A 80 7.55 0.02 13.70
N ALA A 81 6.24 -0.20 13.76
CA ALA A 81 5.61 -1.51 13.77
C ALA A 81 4.51 -1.54 12.71
N LEU A 82 4.43 -2.66 11.99
CA LEU A 82 3.43 -2.88 10.95
C LEU A 82 2.82 -4.26 11.14
N ILE A 83 1.48 -4.32 11.19
CA ILE A 83 0.71 -5.56 11.15
C ILE A 83 -0.09 -5.56 9.86
N PHE A 84 0.13 -6.57 9.02
CA PHE A 84 -0.51 -6.72 7.72
C PHE A 84 -1.72 -7.65 7.81
N HIS A 85 -2.89 -7.12 7.49
CA HIS A 85 -4.17 -7.82 7.46
C HIS A 85 -4.49 -8.34 6.05
N ALA A 86 -4.13 -7.56 5.02
CA ALA A 86 -4.23 -7.91 3.60
C ALA A 86 -3.05 -7.31 2.81
N PRO A 87 -2.70 -7.86 1.64
CA PRO A 87 -1.69 -7.26 0.77
C PRO A 87 -2.13 -5.87 0.29
N VAL A 88 -1.18 -4.93 0.20
CA VAL A 88 -1.44 -3.63 -0.43
C VAL A 88 -1.59 -3.85 -1.94
N PRO A 89 -2.68 -3.36 -2.58
CA PRO A 89 -2.85 -3.45 -4.02
C PRO A 89 -1.73 -2.74 -4.79
N THR A 90 -1.61 -2.99 -6.09
CA THR A 90 -0.61 -2.31 -6.94
C THR A 90 -0.97 -0.87 -7.27
N GLU A 91 -2.24 -0.50 -7.11
CA GLU A 91 -2.80 0.83 -7.33
C GLU A 91 -4.14 0.95 -6.60
N GLY A 92 -4.59 2.19 -6.39
CA GLY A 92 -5.91 2.48 -5.84
C GLY A 92 -5.90 3.65 -4.86
N THR A 93 -6.91 3.67 -4.00
CA THR A 93 -7.09 4.70 -2.98
C THR A 93 -6.93 4.08 -1.59
N LEU A 94 -6.07 4.68 -0.78
CA LEU A 94 -5.86 4.33 0.62
C LEU A 94 -6.49 5.38 1.52
N SER A 95 -7.15 4.96 2.57
CA SER A 95 -7.67 5.84 3.63
C SER A 95 -7.05 5.46 4.97
N THR A 96 -6.37 6.41 5.60
CA THR A 96 -5.67 6.21 6.87
C THR A 96 -6.30 7.05 7.97
N GLU A 97 -6.68 6.41 9.07
CA GLU A 97 -7.12 7.07 10.30
C GLU A 97 -6.22 6.69 11.45
N GLY A 98 -5.89 7.63 12.32
CA GLY A 98 -5.03 7.36 13.46
C GLY A 98 -5.26 8.30 14.63
N LYS A 99 -4.40 8.18 15.64
CA LYS A 99 -4.37 9.07 16.81
C LYS A 99 -3.03 8.94 17.51
N ILE A 100 -2.68 9.98 18.26
CA ILE A 100 -1.66 9.87 19.29
C ILE A 100 -2.23 9.02 20.42
N THR A 101 -1.51 7.98 20.85
CA THR A 101 -1.95 7.10 21.92
C THR A 101 -1.33 7.50 23.25
N HIS A 102 -0.02 7.75 23.27
CA HIS A 102 0.73 8.00 24.51
C HIS A 102 1.89 8.96 24.26
N TYR A 103 2.27 9.66 25.34
CA TYR A 103 3.58 10.30 25.45
C TYR A 103 4.37 9.65 26.57
N TYR A 104 5.66 9.46 26.34
CA TYR A 104 6.60 9.08 27.39
C TYR A 104 7.66 10.16 27.57
N ASP A 105 8.03 10.40 28.82
CA ASP A 105 9.04 11.38 29.20
C ASP A 105 10.35 10.67 29.56
N LYS A 106 11.42 10.95 28.80
CA LYS A 106 12.75 10.42 29.12
C LYS A 106 13.54 11.31 30.08
N GLY A 107 12.96 12.45 30.47
CA GLY A 107 13.56 13.47 31.33
C GLY A 107 14.14 14.65 30.56
N GLU A 108 14.46 15.71 31.30
CA GLU A 108 15.05 16.94 30.75
C GLU A 108 16.35 16.64 30.00
N GLY A 109 16.47 17.17 28.78
CA GLY A 109 17.63 16.94 27.89
C GLY A 109 17.75 15.53 27.29
N LYS A 110 16.85 14.60 27.64
CA LYS A 110 16.82 13.22 27.10
C LYS A 110 15.70 12.99 26.09
N GLY A 111 14.74 13.91 26.03
CA GLY A 111 13.66 13.94 25.05
C GLY A 111 12.38 13.24 25.49
N ALA A 112 11.44 13.14 24.56
CA ALA A 112 10.15 12.52 24.74
C ALA A 112 9.86 11.54 23.60
N LEU A 113 8.99 10.55 23.87
CA LEU A 113 8.45 9.67 22.84
C LEU A 113 6.99 10.03 22.59
N VAL A 114 6.65 10.30 21.34
CA VAL A 114 5.27 10.47 20.89
C VAL A 114 4.85 9.23 20.12
N VAL A 115 3.95 8.44 20.70
CA VAL A 115 3.48 7.19 20.10
C VAL A 115 2.14 7.44 19.43
N ALA A 116 2.01 7.01 18.18
CA ALA A 116 0.78 7.08 17.42
C ALA A 116 0.45 5.71 16.80
N GLU A 117 -0.85 5.47 16.64
CA GLU A 117 -1.36 4.28 15.97
C GLU A 117 -2.29 4.69 14.83
N SER A 118 -2.34 3.87 13.79
CA SER A 118 -3.27 4.05 12.67
C SER A 118 -3.72 2.74 12.04
N GLU A 119 -4.84 2.84 11.35
CA GLU A 119 -5.39 1.83 10.48
C GLU A 119 -5.51 2.39 9.07
N THR A 120 -5.10 1.61 8.08
CA THR A 120 -5.24 1.96 6.67
C THR A 120 -6.13 0.94 5.97
N CYS A 121 -7.13 1.44 5.25
CA CYS A 121 -8.08 0.67 4.47
C CYS A 121 -8.00 1.02 2.98
N ASP A 122 -8.46 0.12 2.12
CA ASP A 122 -8.70 0.40 0.71
C ASP A 122 -10.03 1.15 0.47
N ALA A 123 -10.35 1.44 -0.79
CA ALA A 123 -11.56 2.16 -1.20
C ALA A 123 -12.88 1.46 -0.83
N VAL A 124 -12.88 0.14 -0.63
CA VAL A 124 -14.07 -0.64 -0.23
C VAL A 124 -14.14 -0.90 1.28
N GLY A 125 -13.19 -0.34 2.04
CA GLY A 125 -13.11 -0.45 3.49
C GLY A 125 -12.44 -1.73 3.99
N GLN A 126 -11.75 -2.49 3.14
CA GLN A 126 -10.93 -3.60 3.61
C GLN A 126 -9.72 -3.05 4.34
N LYS A 127 -9.56 -3.46 5.61
CA LYS A 127 -8.39 -3.12 6.41
C LYS A 127 -7.15 -3.81 5.83
N LEU A 128 -6.15 -3.03 5.43
CA LEU A 128 -4.92 -3.54 4.81
C LEU A 128 -3.83 -3.73 5.85
N PHE A 129 -3.55 -2.72 6.67
CA PHE A 129 -2.53 -2.78 7.70
C PHE A 129 -2.85 -1.86 8.89
N THR A 130 -2.24 -2.19 10.03
CA THR A 130 -2.16 -1.33 11.20
C THR A 130 -0.72 -0.89 11.38
N SER A 131 -0.51 0.40 11.63
CA SER A 131 0.80 0.97 11.90
C SER A 131 0.84 1.49 13.33
N THR A 132 1.95 1.25 14.02
CA THR A 132 2.30 1.97 15.24
C THR A 132 3.68 2.55 15.05
N PHE A 133 3.85 3.83 15.37
CA PHE A 133 5.14 4.48 15.24
C PHE A 133 5.42 5.38 16.42
N THR A 134 6.71 5.61 16.65
CA THR A 134 7.20 6.47 17.71
C THR A 134 8.05 7.58 17.12
N LEU A 135 7.65 8.83 17.32
CA LEU A 135 8.52 9.97 17.10
C LEU A 135 9.37 10.17 18.36
N PHE A 136 10.70 10.19 18.20
CA PHE A 136 11.62 10.56 19.26
C PHE A 136 11.93 12.06 19.18
N SER A 137 11.31 12.82 20.08
CA SER A 137 11.41 14.26 20.17
C SER A 137 12.49 14.65 21.18
N ARG A 138 13.75 14.72 20.72
CA ARG A 138 14.95 14.84 21.58
C ARG A 138 14.95 16.08 22.49
N LEU A 139 14.20 17.13 22.12
CA LEU A 139 14.21 18.43 22.77
C LEU A 139 12.94 18.72 23.60
N ASP A 140 12.04 17.73 23.72
CA ASP A 140 10.70 17.95 24.30
C ASP A 140 10.44 17.09 25.55
N GLY A 141 11.51 16.63 26.24
CA GLY A 141 11.43 15.91 27.53
C GLY A 141 11.41 16.84 28.75
N GLY A 142 11.20 16.27 29.94
CA GLY A 142 11.17 16.99 31.22
C GLY A 142 9.80 17.58 31.59
N PHE A 143 8.71 17.01 31.06
CA PHE A 143 7.35 17.44 31.34
C PHE A 143 6.68 16.67 32.49
N GLY A 144 7.38 15.72 33.13
CA GLY A 144 6.90 14.95 34.27
C GLY A 144 5.99 13.77 33.89
N GLY A 145 6.15 13.22 32.68
CA GLY A 145 5.40 12.07 32.19
C GLY A 145 5.93 10.72 32.68
N GLU A 146 5.27 9.64 32.24
CA GLU A 146 5.69 8.26 32.51
C GLU A 146 6.92 7.88 31.68
N ASP A 147 7.76 6.99 32.21
CA ASP A 147 8.86 6.41 31.43
C ASP A 147 8.32 5.38 30.42
N ALA A 148 9.02 5.23 29.31
CA ALA A 148 8.63 4.30 28.27
C ALA A 148 8.89 2.85 28.71
N PRO A 149 7.98 1.90 28.39
CA PRO A 149 8.24 0.49 28.65
C PRO A 149 9.48 0.05 27.85
N GLY A 150 10.35 -0.72 28.51
CA GLY A 150 11.54 -1.28 27.87
C GLY A 150 11.15 -2.41 26.91
N ASN A 151 11.09 -2.12 25.61
CA ASN A 151 10.91 -3.14 24.58
C ASN A 151 12.28 -3.54 24.02
N ARG A 152 12.85 -4.65 24.51
CA ARG A 152 14.09 -5.22 23.98
C ARG A 152 13.83 -6.60 23.38
N VAL A 153 14.16 -6.74 22.11
CA VAL A 153 14.20 -8.06 21.46
C VAL A 153 15.49 -8.76 21.86
N VAL A 154 15.38 -10.04 22.18
CA VAL A 154 16.54 -10.90 22.47
C VAL A 154 16.93 -11.64 21.20
N TYR A 155 18.18 -11.44 20.77
CA TYR A 155 18.74 -12.17 19.64
C TYR A 155 19.34 -13.50 20.11
N PRO A 156 19.19 -14.60 19.35
CA PRO A 156 19.84 -15.87 19.66
C PRO A 156 21.36 -15.72 19.74
N ASP A 157 21.98 -16.35 20.73
CA ASP A 157 23.44 -16.41 20.90
C ASP A 157 24.06 -17.45 19.94
N ARG A 158 23.97 -17.15 18.65
CA ARG A 158 24.50 -17.92 17.52
C ARG A 158 24.59 -17.04 16.28
N GLU A 159 25.32 -17.49 15.28
CA GLU A 159 25.34 -16.84 13.96
C GLU A 159 23.92 -16.70 13.36
N PRO A 160 23.67 -15.61 12.61
CA PRO A 160 22.40 -15.43 11.92
C PRO A 160 22.18 -16.53 10.89
N ASP A 161 20.92 -16.92 10.68
CA ASP A 161 20.56 -17.88 9.64
C ASP A 161 20.77 -17.28 8.24
N PHE A 162 20.63 -15.96 8.12
CA PHE A 162 20.94 -15.21 6.91
C PHE A 162 21.62 -13.88 7.25
N ALA A 163 22.64 -13.53 6.48
CA ALA A 163 23.27 -12.21 6.47
C ALA A 163 23.23 -11.68 5.04
N VAL A 164 22.33 -10.74 4.78
CA VAL A 164 22.07 -10.22 3.43
C VAL A 164 22.67 -8.83 3.30
N ARG A 165 23.66 -8.70 2.41
CA ARG A 165 24.32 -7.42 2.14
C ARG A 165 23.60 -6.64 1.05
N ALA A 166 23.56 -5.32 1.22
CA ALA A 166 23.14 -4.38 0.20
C ALA A 166 23.98 -3.10 0.28
N THR A 167 24.15 -2.43 -0.86
CA THR A 167 24.86 -1.15 -0.92
C THR A 167 23.90 -0.11 -1.48
N PRO A 168 23.22 0.67 -0.63
CA PRO A 168 22.44 1.81 -1.08
C PRO A 168 23.31 2.78 -1.89
N SER A 169 22.75 3.39 -2.93
CA SER A 169 23.44 4.42 -3.70
C SER A 169 23.76 5.64 -2.82
N GLU A 170 24.80 6.40 -3.16
CA GLU A 170 25.05 7.73 -2.57
C GLU A 170 23.88 8.70 -2.84
N ASP A 171 23.19 8.52 -3.95
CA ASP A 171 22.02 9.32 -4.34
C ASP A 171 20.68 8.72 -3.86
N GLN A 172 20.70 7.62 -3.10
CA GLN A 172 19.49 6.90 -2.71
C GLN A 172 18.43 7.78 -2.00
N PRO A 173 18.78 8.71 -1.09
CA PRO A 173 17.80 9.59 -0.46
C PRO A 173 17.05 10.49 -1.46
N LEU A 174 17.72 10.89 -2.55
CA LEU A 174 17.12 11.74 -3.59
C LEU A 174 15.98 11.04 -4.32
N LEU A 175 16.10 9.72 -4.48
CA LEU A 175 15.05 8.89 -5.05
C LEU A 175 13.97 8.55 -4.02
N TYR A 176 14.37 8.06 -2.84
CA TYR A 176 13.43 7.61 -1.82
C TYR A 176 12.47 8.72 -1.36
N ARG A 177 12.96 9.95 -1.19
CA ARG A 177 12.14 11.10 -0.77
C ARG A 177 10.94 11.37 -1.68
N LEU A 178 11.02 10.99 -2.97
CA LEU A 178 9.92 11.14 -3.92
C LEU A 178 8.72 10.24 -3.59
N SER A 179 8.89 9.28 -2.67
CA SER A 179 7.81 8.43 -2.15
C SER A 179 6.97 9.11 -1.05
N GLY A 180 7.41 10.24 -0.49
CA GLY A 180 6.63 11.08 0.42
C GLY A 180 7.43 11.85 1.48
N ASP A 181 8.58 11.35 1.94
CA ASP A 181 9.38 12.02 2.96
C ASP A 181 10.28 13.11 2.37
N LEU A 182 9.75 14.33 2.29
CA LEU A 182 10.47 15.49 1.77
C LEU A 182 11.30 16.23 2.82
N PHE A 183 11.48 15.68 4.03
CA PHE A 183 12.19 16.36 5.11
C PHE A 183 13.63 16.73 4.73
N GLN A 184 14.01 17.98 4.99
CA GLN A 184 15.26 18.59 4.50
C GLN A 184 16.53 17.87 4.98
N LEU A 185 16.45 17.19 6.13
CA LEU A 185 17.54 16.42 6.73
C LEU A 185 18.22 15.44 5.74
N HIS A 186 17.49 14.99 4.72
CA HIS A 186 17.94 13.98 3.77
C HIS A 186 18.47 14.53 2.45
N VAL A 187 18.49 15.86 2.27
CA VAL A 187 18.91 16.49 1.01
C VAL A 187 19.68 17.78 1.18
N ASP A 188 19.46 18.53 2.26
CA ASP A 188 20.05 19.84 2.52
C ASP A 188 21.24 19.73 3.50
N PRO A 189 22.49 19.99 3.06
CA PRO A 189 23.66 19.94 3.91
C PRO A 189 23.68 20.97 5.05
N GLU A 190 23.09 22.16 4.85
CA GLU A 190 23.04 23.18 5.88
C GLU A 190 22.09 22.74 7.00
N PHE A 191 20.90 22.29 6.63
CA PHE A 191 19.93 21.77 7.58
C PHE A 191 20.46 20.56 8.36
N ALA A 192 21.12 19.62 7.68
CA ALA A 192 21.70 18.45 8.32
C ALA A 192 22.75 18.82 9.38
N ARG A 193 23.61 19.81 9.09
CA ARG A 193 24.60 20.33 10.06
C ARG A 193 23.94 21.03 11.23
N MET A 194 22.90 21.83 10.98
CA MET A 194 22.11 22.46 12.04
C MET A 194 21.45 21.42 12.96
N ALA A 195 21.01 20.28 12.40
CA ALA A 195 20.43 19.16 13.15
C ALA A 195 21.46 18.27 13.88
N GLY A 196 22.77 18.56 13.71
CA GLY A 196 23.88 17.87 14.39
C GLY A 196 24.53 16.73 13.59
N PHE A 197 24.30 16.64 12.28
CA PHE A 197 24.91 15.63 11.41
C PHE A 197 26.01 16.24 10.54
N GLU A 198 26.94 15.42 10.03
CA GLU A 198 28.05 15.92 9.20
C GLU A 198 27.55 16.40 7.82
N ARG A 199 26.57 15.68 7.27
CA ARG A 199 25.96 15.84 5.95
C ARG A 199 24.57 15.15 5.94
N PRO A 200 23.78 15.24 4.87
CA PRO A 200 22.49 14.55 4.81
C PRO A 200 22.63 13.05 5.06
N ILE A 201 21.71 12.50 5.85
CA ILE A 201 21.66 11.08 6.21
C ILE A 201 20.62 10.33 5.38
N MET A 202 20.76 9.02 5.26
CA MET A 202 19.72 8.14 4.74
C MET A 202 18.46 8.25 5.58
N HIS A 203 17.30 8.17 4.94
CA HIS A 203 16.04 7.93 5.66
C HIS A 203 16.11 6.59 6.37
N GLY A 204 15.81 6.53 7.67
CA GLY A 204 15.72 5.25 8.39
C GLY A 204 14.72 4.30 7.72
N LEU A 205 13.59 4.85 7.25
CA LEU A 205 12.55 4.10 6.54
C LEU A 205 12.99 3.62 5.14
N CYS A 206 14.04 4.21 4.54
CA CYS A 206 14.68 3.67 3.35
C CYS A 206 15.50 2.43 3.70
N THR A 207 16.37 2.51 4.72
CA THR A 207 17.14 1.36 5.23
C THR A 207 16.22 0.22 5.70
N HIS A 208 15.09 0.55 6.31
CA HIS A 208 14.02 -0.40 6.65
C HIS A 208 13.44 -1.10 5.41
N GLY A 209 13.26 -0.40 4.30
CA GLY A 209 12.83 -1.00 3.03
C GLY A 209 13.85 -1.97 2.43
N TYR A 210 15.15 -1.65 2.54
CA TYR A 210 16.22 -2.59 2.20
C TYR A 210 16.15 -3.86 3.07
N ALA A 211 15.94 -3.71 4.38
CA ALA A 211 15.76 -4.85 5.28
C ALA A 211 14.50 -5.66 4.95
N CYS A 212 13.40 -5.01 4.57
CA CYS A 212 12.16 -5.67 4.14
C CYS A 212 12.41 -6.62 2.97
N ARG A 213 13.12 -6.14 1.94
CA ARG A 213 13.50 -6.95 0.78
C ARG A 213 14.40 -8.12 1.16
N ALA A 214 15.41 -7.89 2.01
CA ALA A 214 16.27 -8.95 2.52
C ALA A 214 15.49 -10.04 3.28
N LEU A 215 14.54 -9.65 4.13
CA LEU A 215 13.68 -10.56 4.88
C LEU A 215 12.77 -11.36 3.95
N ILE A 216 12.15 -10.72 2.95
CA ILE A 216 11.30 -11.39 1.97
C ILE A 216 12.10 -12.40 1.15
N ALA A 217 13.25 -11.99 0.61
CA ALA A 217 14.12 -12.88 -0.16
C ALA A 217 14.56 -14.12 0.66
N SER A 218 14.75 -13.96 1.97
CA SER A 218 15.24 -15.02 2.85
C SER A 218 14.15 -15.93 3.42
N LEU A 219 12.96 -15.38 3.70
CA LEU A 219 11.91 -16.05 4.49
C LEU A 219 10.62 -16.32 3.70
N THR A 220 10.31 -15.49 2.71
CA THR A 220 9.11 -15.59 1.86
C THR A 220 9.44 -15.27 0.41
N PRO A 221 10.40 -15.99 -0.23
CA PRO A 221 10.90 -15.62 -1.55
C PRO A 221 9.76 -15.54 -2.56
N GLN A 222 9.72 -14.43 -3.30
CA GLN A 222 8.68 -14.10 -4.28
C GLN A 222 7.25 -14.08 -3.72
N ALA A 223 7.05 -14.09 -2.40
CA ALA A 223 5.72 -14.11 -1.78
C ALA A 223 5.60 -12.98 -0.73
N PRO A 224 5.75 -11.70 -1.13
CA PRO A 224 5.62 -10.55 -0.23
C PRO A 224 4.25 -10.50 0.47
N GLU A 225 3.21 -11.05 -0.15
CA GLU A 225 1.88 -11.22 0.44
C GLU A 225 1.85 -12.12 1.67
N ARG A 226 2.94 -12.80 2.03
CA ARG A 226 3.04 -13.64 3.23
C ARG A 226 3.59 -12.90 4.46
N VAL A 227 4.06 -11.66 4.30
CA VAL A 227 4.49 -10.84 5.44
C VAL A 227 3.29 -10.48 6.30
N ARG A 228 3.37 -10.75 7.62
CA ARG A 228 2.28 -10.53 8.59
C ARG A 228 2.63 -9.47 9.62
N ARG A 229 3.89 -9.39 10.04
CA ARG A 229 4.39 -8.39 10.99
C ARG A 229 5.78 -7.93 10.60
N PHE A 230 6.06 -6.64 10.71
CA PHE A 230 7.37 -6.06 10.42
C PHE A 230 7.63 -4.86 11.33
N ASP A 231 8.42 -5.08 12.37
CA ASP A 231 8.72 -4.08 13.39
C ASP A 231 10.21 -3.80 13.49
N CYS A 232 10.56 -2.61 13.95
CA CYS A 232 11.93 -2.23 14.29
C CYS A 232 12.02 -1.01 15.20
N ARG A 233 13.26 -0.75 15.63
CA ARG A 233 13.73 0.50 16.24
C ARG A 233 14.95 1.01 15.48
N PHE A 234 14.94 2.28 15.11
CA PHE A 234 16.09 2.97 14.54
C PHE A 234 17.08 3.32 15.67
N SER A 235 18.33 2.86 15.57
CA SER A 235 19.33 3.00 16.64
C SER A 235 20.42 4.02 16.33
N SER A 236 20.91 4.04 15.08
CA SER A 236 21.99 4.93 14.63
C SER A 236 21.71 5.44 13.21
N PRO A 237 22.16 6.65 12.85
CA PRO A 237 22.04 7.17 11.50
C PRO A 237 22.94 6.38 10.54
N LEU A 238 22.53 6.33 9.27
CA LEU A 238 23.34 5.79 8.18
C LEU A 238 23.58 6.92 7.17
N TYR A 239 24.81 7.06 6.68
CA TYR A 239 25.08 8.00 5.61
C TYR A 239 24.85 7.35 4.23
N PRO A 240 24.43 8.13 3.21
CA PRO A 240 24.26 7.61 1.85
C PRO A 240 25.56 7.00 1.30
N GLY A 241 25.43 5.91 0.53
CA GLY A 241 26.53 5.12 -0.02
C GLY A 241 27.09 4.03 0.89
N VAL A 242 26.83 4.11 2.21
CA VAL A 242 27.39 3.16 3.18
C VAL A 242 26.68 1.80 3.05
N PRO A 243 27.42 0.69 2.86
CA PRO A 243 26.82 -0.63 2.74
C PRO A 243 26.23 -1.11 4.06
N VAL A 244 25.16 -1.90 3.97
CA VAL A 244 24.43 -2.47 5.10
C VAL A 244 24.37 -3.98 5.01
N GLU A 245 24.23 -4.63 6.15
CA GLU A 245 23.99 -6.07 6.26
C GLU A 245 22.78 -6.30 7.16
N THR A 246 21.73 -6.93 6.62
CA THR A 246 20.57 -7.35 7.40
C THR A 246 20.81 -8.78 7.88
N ARG A 247 20.82 -8.95 9.21
CA ARG A 247 21.04 -10.22 9.89
C ARG A 247 19.72 -10.75 10.41
N ILE A 248 19.45 -12.03 10.17
CA ILE A 248 18.13 -12.63 10.37
C ILE A 248 18.30 -13.93 11.13
N TRP A 249 17.56 -14.08 12.23
CA TRP A 249 17.48 -15.32 13.01
C TRP A 249 16.04 -15.81 13.06
N LYS A 250 15.80 -17.02 12.57
CA LYS A 250 14.55 -17.75 12.77
C LYS A 250 14.43 -18.12 14.25
N THR A 251 13.28 -17.80 14.82
CA THR A 251 12.95 -18.06 16.24
C THR A 251 11.80 -19.06 16.39
N GLY A 252 11.13 -19.41 15.29
CA GLY A 252 10.09 -20.43 15.24
C GLY A 252 9.45 -20.51 13.87
N ALA A 253 8.44 -21.37 13.72
CA ALA A 253 7.65 -21.45 12.51
C ALA A 253 6.97 -20.09 12.24
N GLY A 254 7.28 -19.48 11.08
CA GLY A 254 6.72 -18.19 10.68
C GLY A 254 7.23 -16.99 11.47
N LYS A 255 8.33 -17.12 12.24
CA LYS A 255 8.84 -16.06 13.11
C LYS A 255 10.35 -15.91 13.00
N ALA A 256 10.79 -14.67 12.91
CA ALA A 256 12.20 -14.29 12.93
C ALA A 256 12.40 -12.99 13.72
N VAL A 257 13.60 -12.83 14.24
CA VAL A 257 14.12 -11.54 14.71
C VAL A 257 15.23 -11.10 13.77
N TRP A 258 15.43 -9.79 13.66
CA TRP A 258 16.38 -9.24 12.71
C TRP A 258 17.00 -7.93 13.18
N GLU A 259 18.16 -7.62 12.63
CA GLU A 259 18.80 -6.32 12.78
C GLU A 259 19.44 -5.91 11.45
N THR A 260 19.73 -4.62 11.31
CA THR A 260 20.57 -4.13 10.21
C THR A 260 21.77 -3.43 10.81
N VAL A 261 22.95 -3.74 10.29
CA VAL A 261 24.21 -3.12 10.69
C VAL A 261 24.84 -2.35 9.52
N ASN A 262 25.64 -1.34 9.85
CA ASN A 262 26.64 -0.80 8.95
C ASN A 262 27.65 -1.92 8.64
N ALA A 263 27.79 -2.30 7.37
CA ALA A 263 28.59 -3.45 6.97
C ALA A 263 30.11 -3.17 7.01
N GLU A 264 30.52 -1.91 7.17
CA GLU A 264 31.92 -1.50 7.32
C GLU A 264 32.37 -1.49 8.78
N THR A 265 31.50 -1.00 9.68
CA THR A 265 31.84 -0.79 11.10
C THR A 265 31.27 -1.85 12.03
N GLY A 266 30.23 -2.58 11.60
CA GLY A 266 29.45 -3.48 12.45
C GLY A 266 28.49 -2.77 13.41
N GLU A 267 28.37 -1.45 13.35
CA GLU A 267 27.44 -0.69 14.18
C GLU A 267 25.99 -1.02 13.82
N VAL A 268 25.16 -1.27 14.83
CA VAL A 268 23.72 -1.54 14.64
C VAL A 268 22.99 -0.24 14.28
N VAL A 269 22.38 -0.20 13.09
CA VAL A 269 21.60 0.95 12.59
C VAL A 269 20.08 0.76 12.78
N ILE A 270 19.63 -0.50 12.71
CA ILE A 270 18.25 -0.90 13.03
C ILE A 270 18.31 -2.10 13.97
N THR A 271 17.56 -2.03 15.07
CA THR A 271 17.47 -3.08 16.08
C THR A 271 16.02 -3.36 16.44
N ASN A 272 15.79 -4.22 17.44
CA ASN A 272 14.49 -4.70 17.87
C ASN A 272 13.62 -5.22 16.71
N GLY A 273 14.25 -5.84 15.71
CA GLY A 273 13.53 -6.30 14.54
C GLY A 273 12.68 -7.52 14.86
N ILE A 274 11.37 -7.43 14.62
CA ILE A 274 10.44 -8.57 14.67
C ILE A 274 9.88 -8.75 13.27
N PHE A 275 9.87 -10.00 12.81
CA PHE A 275 9.29 -10.36 11.53
C PHE A 275 8.44 -11.62 11.68
N GLU A 276 7.14 -11.50 11.41
CA GLU A 276 6.24 -12.66 11.33
C GLU A 276 5.75 -12.82 9.90
N TYR A 277 5.70 -14.06 9.45
CA TYR A 277 5.34 -14.42 8.10
C TYR A 277 4.57 -15.75 8.09
N GLY A 278 3.73 -15.92 7.08
CA GLY A 278 2.90 -17.09 6.97
C GLY A 278 1.82 -16.87 5.94
N ASP A 279 0.90 -17.82 5.86
CA ASP A 279 -0.23 -17.63 4.97
C ASP A 279 -1.05 -16.44 5.46
N PRO A 280 -1.52 -15.58 4.55
CA PRO A 280 -2.42 -14.49 4.93
C PRO A 280 -3.54 -15.09 5.75
N PRO A 281 -4.07 -14.37 6.77
CA PRO A 281 -5.28 -14.81 7.43
C PRO A 281 -6.26 -15.15 6.32
N GLN A 282 -6.67 -16.43 6.26
CA GLN A 282 -7.89 -16.75 5.56
C GLN A 282 -8.85 -15.78 6.22
N HIS A 283 -9.31 -14.78 5.47
CA HIS A 283 -10.44 -14.00 5.93
C HIS A 283 -11.43 -15.10 6.18
N GLY A 284 -11.66 -15.40 7.48
CA GLY A 284 -12.61 -16.41 7.86
C GLY A 284 -13.80 -16.06 7.01
N ASN A 285 -14.37 -17.06 6.33
CA ASN A 285 -15.74 -16.95 5.93
C ASN A 285 -16.41 -16.25 7.11
N ARG A 286 -16.71 -14.94 6.97
CA ARG A 286 -17.83 -14.38 7.69
C ARG A 286 -18.85 -15.45 7.40
N LYS A 287 -19.35 -16.09 8.44
CA LYS A 287 -20.59 -16.83 8.33
C LYS A 287 -21.51 -15.83 7.62
N LYS A 288 -21.59 -15.93 6.28
CA LYS A 288 -22.83 -15.71 5.58
C LYS A 288 -23.69 -16.69 6.35
N GLU A 289 -24.52 -16.13 7.22
CA GLU A 289 -25.77 -16.79 7.54
C GLU A 289 -26.20 -17.45 6.25
N GLU A 290 -26.39 -18.77 6.32
CA GLU A 290 -26.97 -19.54 5.26
C GLU A 290 -28.37 -18.95 5.00
N SER A 291 -28.41 -17.89 4.21
CA SER A 291 -29.53 -17.59 3.36
C SER A 291 -29.52 -18.71 2.33
N PRO A 292 -30.63 -19.44 2.20
CA PRO A 292 -30.66 -20.72 1.52
C PRO A 292 -30.17 -20.56 0.08
N GLY A 293 -29.43 -21.56 -0.37
CA GLY A 293 -28.95 -21.64 -1.74
C GLY A 293 -30.07 -21.31 -2.74
N ALA A 294 -29.87 -20.21 -3.46
CA ALA A 294 -30.56 -19.91 -4.70
C ALA A 294 -29.65 -18.97 -5.50
N ALA A 295 -28.76 -19.53 -6.31
CA ALA A 295 -28.45 -18.87 -7.58
C ALA A 295 -29.71 -18.98 -8.43
N GLY A 296 -30.62 -18.03 -8.25
CA GLY A 296 -31.74 -17.80 -9.16
C GLY A 296 -31.30 -16.83 -10.25
N PRO A 297 -31.84 -16.95 -11.47
CA PRO A 297 -31.61 -15.96 -12.53
C PRO A 297 -32.02 -14.57 -12.04
N ALA A 298 -31.32 -13.53 -12.51
CA ALA A 298 -31.79 -12.17 -12.30
C ALA A 298 -32.98 -11.94 -13.25
N ASP A 299 -34.12 -11.47 -12.73
CA ASP A 299 -35.29 -11.08 -13.53
C ASP A 299 -34.84 -10.16 -14.70
N GLY A 300 -35.31 -10.45 -15.92
CA GLY A 300 -35.02 -9.67 -17.13
C GLY A 300 -35.28 -8.16 -17.01
N GLN A 301 -36.12 -7.70 -16.06
CA GLN A 301 -36.25 -6.28 -15.72
C GLN A 301 -34.97 -5.67 -15.15
N ALA A 302 -34.20 -6.40 -14.34
CA ALA A 302 -32.94 -5.93 -13.78
C ALA A 302 -31.85 -5.76 -14.85
N VAL A 303 -31.80 -6.68 -15.82
CA VAL A 303 -30.88 -6.57 -16.98
C VAL A 303 -31.26 -5.41 -17.88
N ALA A 304 -32.57 -5.22 -18.16
CA ALA A 304 -33.04 -4.07 -18.92
C ALA A 304 -32.73 -2.73 -18.22
N ALA A 305 -32.85 -2.67 -16.89
CA ALA A 305 -32.45 -1.50 -16.10
C ALA A 305 -30.93 -1.25 -16.16
N ALA A 306 -30.11 -2.30 -16.16
CA ALA A 306 -28.66 -2.20 -16.34
C ALA A 306 -28.29 -1.64 -17.73
N PHE A 307 -28.96 -2.07 -18.81
CA PHE A 307 -28.74 -1.47 -20.14
C PHE A 307 -29.15 0.01 -20.21
N LYS A 308 -30.20 0.41 -19.49
CA LYS A 308 -30.55 1.82 -19.34
C LYS A 308 -29.48 2.60 -18.58
N ALA A 309 -28.92 2.02 -17.51
CA ALA A 309 -27.83 2.63 -16.76
C ALA A 309 -26.55 2.76 -17.61
N LEU A 310 -26.22 1.72 -18.39
CA LEU A 310 -25.11 1.75 -19.35
C LEU A 310 -25.27 2.90 -20.36
N GLY A 311 -26.46 3.09 -20.93
CA GLY A 311 -26.73 4.22 -21.82
C GLY A 311 -26.53 5.59 -21.15
N ASN A 312 -26.93 5.74 -19.89
CA ASN A 312 -26.72 6.97 -19.12
C ASN A 312 -25.24 7.22 -18.77
N ALA A 313 -24.44 6.16 -18.69
CA ALA A 313 -23.01 6.23 -18.39
C ALA A 313 -22.15 6.57 -19.61
N PHE A 314 -22.75 6.70 -20.80
CA PHE A 314 -22.04 7.00 -22.04
C PHE A 314 -21.37 8.38 -22.04
N ILE A 315 -20.18 8.46 -22.61
CA ILE A 315 -19.34 9.66 -22.70
C ILE A 315 -19.21 10.08 -24.18
N PRO A 316 -20.09 10.96 -24.71
CA PRO A 316 -20.08 11.35 -26.12
C PRO A 316 -18.73 11.85 -26.63
N ALA A 317 -18.00 12.61 -25.80
CA ALA A 317 -16.68 13.14 -26.14
C ALA A 317 -15.63 12.04 -26.40
N ALA A 318 -15.75 10.89 -25.75
CA ALA A 318 -14.84 9.75 -25.92
C ALA A 318 -15.15 8.91 -27.17
N ALA A 319 -16.27 9.18 -27.84
CA ALA A 319 -16.79 8.39 -28.96
C ALA A 319 -16.87 9.17 -30.29
N GLN A 320 -16.42 10.43 -30.35
CA GLN A 320 -16.57 11.28 -31.55
C GLN A 320 -15.91 10.75 -32.83
N ARG A 321 -14.88 9.91 -32.71
CA ARG A 321 -14.11 9.37 -33.85
C ARG A 321 -14.21 7.86 -33.99
N GLU A 322 -15.08 7.23 -33.21
CA GLU A 322 -15.16 5.78 -33.12
C GLU A 322 -16.52 5.30 -33.62
N GLU A 323 -16.51 4.26 -34.45
CA GLU A 323 -17.72 3.55 -34.88
C GLU A 323 -17.62 2.10 -34.44
N ALA A 324 -18.54 1.68 -33.56
CA ALA A 324 -18.55 0.33 -33.04
C ALA A 324 -19.98 -0.16 -32.78
N VAL A 325 -20.19 -1.45 -33.02
CA VAL A 325 -21.42 -2.14 -32.63
C VAL A 325 -21.05 -3.23 -31.64
N PHE A 326 -21.43 -3.06 -30.38
CA PHE A 326 -21.22 -4.02 -29.31
C PHE A 326 -22.44 -4.91 -29.20
N GLN A 327 -22.31 -6.19 -29.52
CA GLN A 327 -23.34 -7.18 -29.20
C GLN A 327 -23.11 -7.70 -27.78
N PHE A 328 -24.17 -7.78 -26.99
CA PHE A 328 -24.20 -8.43 -25.70
C PHE A 328 -25.10 -9.66 -25.78
N ARG A 329 -24.61 -10.78 -25.26
CA ARG A 329 -25.39 -12.01 -25.07
C ARG A 329 -25.34 -12.36 -23.60
N ILE A 330 -26.44 -12.06 -22.91
CA ILE A 330 -26.56 -12.23 -21.47
C ILE A 330 -27.33 -13.53 -21.24
N SER A 331 -26.66 -14.51 -20.66
CA SER A 331 -27.29 -15.80 -20.31
C SER A 331 -28.18 -15.67 -19.07
N GLY A 332 -29.07 -16.64 -18.85
CA GLY A 332 -30.18 -16.51 -17.90
C GLY A 332 -31.38 -15.81 -18.55
N ASP A 333 -32.04 -14.91 -17.83
CA ASP A 333 -33.19 -14.14 -18.34
C ASP A 333 -32.79 -12.82 -19.03
N GLY A 334 -31.49 -12.58 -19.24
CA GLY A 334 -30.96 -11.32 -19.76
C GLY A 334 -31.09 -11.11 -21.27
N GLY A 335 -31.09 -12.17 -22.08
CA GLY A 335 -31.30 -12.11 -23.53
C GLY A 335 -30.19 -11.42 -24.32
N ALA A 336 -30.48 -11.12 -25.60
CA ALA A 336 -29.55 -10.44 -26.51
C ALA A 336 -29.84 -8.94 -26.57
N TRP A 337 -28.78 -8.13 -26.57
CA TRP A 337 -28.84 -6.68 -26.68
C TRP A 337 -27.70 -6.18 -27.55
N TYR A 338 -27.84 -5.03 -28.18
CA TYR A 338 -26.71 -4.39 -28.85
C TYR A 338 -26.65 -2.89 -28.59
N CYS A 339 -25.44 -2.36 -28.59
CA CYS A 339 -25.13 -0.96 -28.48
C CYS A 339 -24.43 -0.51 -29.77
N VAL A 340 -25.05 0.42 -30.50
CA VAL A 340 -24.45 1.09 -31.66
C VAL A 340 -23.86 2.42 -31.19
N VAL A 341 -22.56 2.60 -31.36
CA VAL A 341 -21.86 3.86 -31.15
C VAL A 341 -21.43 4.41 -32.51
N ARG A 342 -21.92 5.60 -32.85
CA ARG A 342 -21.61 6.27 -34.11
C ARG A 342 -21.77 7.79 -33.95
N GLU A 343 -20.82 8.56 -34.50
CA GLU A 343 -20.86 10.02 -34.51
C GLU A 343 -21.04 10.65 -33.10
N GLY A 344 -20.50 10.00 -32.07
CA GLY A 344 -20.63 10.46 -30.68
C GLY A 344 -22.01 10.21 -30.06
N GLU A 345 -22.87 9.43 -30.69
CA GLU A 345 -24.15 8.96 -30.14
C GLU A 345 -24.07 7.48 -29.76
N CYS A 346 -24.88 7.08 -28.76
CA CYS A 346 -25.02 5.70 -28.31
C CYS A 346 -26.49 5.29 -28.38
N MET A 347 -26.78 4.22 -29.11
CA MET A 347 -28.12 3.63 -29.22
C MET A 347 -28.10 2.20 -28.71
N ILE A 348 -28.87 1.91 -27.68
CA ILE A 348 -29.01 0.57 -27.12
C ILE A 348 -30.38 -0.01 -27.49
N ARG A 349 -30.42 -1.25 -27.98
CA ARG A 349 -31.64 -1.98 -28.33
C ARG A 349 -31.57 -3.42 -27.87
N ALA A 350 -32.72 -3.99 -27.49
CA ALA A 350 -32.86 -5.43 -27.32
C ALA A 350 -32.87 -6.12 -28.69
N GLY A 351 -32.23 -7.29 -28.77
CA GLY A 351 -32.13 -8.11 -29.97
C GLY A 351 -30.68 -8.42 -30.39
N VAL A 352 -30.55 -9.00 -31.57
CA VAL A 352 -29.26 -9.31 -32.20
C VAL A 352 -29.04 -8.34 -33.36
N HIS A 353 -27.83 -7.83 -33.50
CA HIS A 353 -27.42 -7.03 -34.65
C HIS A 353 -26.75 -7.93 -35.70
N ASP A 354 -27.04 -7.72 -36.99
CA ASP A 354 -26.55 -8.59 -38.07
C ASP A 354 -25.04 -8.48 -38.32
N ALA A 355 -24.44 -7.34 -37.94
CA ALA A 355 -23.01 -7.06 -38.12
C ALA A 355 -22.40 -6.41 -36.87
N PRO A 356 -22.15 -7.15 -35.78
CA PRO A 356 -21.49 -6.60 -34.62
C PRO A 356 -19.98 -6.49 -34.84
N SER A 357 -19.37 -5.43 -34.29
CA SER A 357 -17.92 -5.28 -34.23
C SER A 357 -17.29 -6.32 -33.30
N CYS A 358 -17.90 -6.53 -32.14
CA CYS A 358 -17.56 -7.60 -31.22
C CYS A 358 -18.78 -8.05 -30.43
N THR A 359 -18.70 -9.24 -29.85
CA THR A 359 -19.74 -9.83 -29.01
C THR A 359 -19.19 -10.13 -27.63
N LEU A 360 -19.87 -9.63 -26.59
CA LEU A 360 -19.60 -9.86 -25.18
C LEU A 360 -20.64 -10.85 -24.64
N GLU A 361 -20.17 -11.98 -24.13
CA GLU A 361 -21.00 -13.03 -23.55
C GLU A 361 -20.72 -13.16 -22.05
N MET A 362 -21.77 -13.14 -21.22
CA MET A 362 -21.67 -13.31 -19.76
C MET A 362 -23.00 -13.72 -19.12
N ALA A 363 -23.00 -14.07 -17.83
CA ALA A 363 -24.22 -14.28 -17.06
C ALA A 363 -24.89 -12.96 -16.66
N ASP A 364 -26.22 -12.96 -16.51
CA ASP A 364 -27.02 -11.82 -16.07
C ASP A 364 -26.51 -11.17 -14.77
N ALA A 365 -26.18 -11.97 -13.75
CA ALA A 365 -25.64 -11.49 -12.49
C ALA A 365 -24.26 -10.82 -12.65
N ASP A 366 -23.39 -11.38 -13.48
CA ASP A 366 -22.06 -10.81 -13.74
C ASP A 366 -22.18 -9.53 -14.58
N PHE A 367 -23.13 -9.45 -15.51
CA PHE A 367 -23.42 -8.22 -16.26
C PHE A 367 -23.91 -7.09 -15.35
N ILE A 368 -24.84 -7.37 -14.44
CA ILE A 368 -25.34 -6.38 -13.47
C ILE A 368 -24.20 -5.93 -12.54
N ALA A 369 -23.37 -6.87 -12.09
CA ALA A 369 -22.20 -6.56 -11.27
C ALA A 369 -21.20 -5.66 -12.02
N MET A 370 -21.00 -5.91 -13.32
CA MET A 370 -20.11 -5.12 -14.17
C MET A 370 -20.62 -3.71 -14.39
N ILE A 371 -21.90 -3.53 -14.72
CA ILE A 371 -22.49 -2.20 -14.94
C ILE A 371 -22.63 -1.39 -13.65
N SER A 372 -22.69 -2.04 -12.49
CA SER A 372 -22.73 -1.38 -11.19
C SER A 372 -21.36 -1.06 -10.60
N GLY A 373 -20.26 -1.36 -11.32
CA GLY A 373 -18.89 -1.12 -10.87
C GLY A 373 -18.39 -2.08 -9.79
N THR A 374 -19.13 -3.16 -9.50
CA THR A 374 -18.75 -4.16 -8.49
C THR A 374 -17.94 -5.33 -9.06
N LEU A 375 -17.96 -5.52 -10.38
CA LEU A 375 -17.14 -6.47 -11.09
C LEU A 375 -16.38 -5.78 -12.24
N PRO A 376 -15.09 -5.45 -12.08
CA PRO A 376 -14.30 -4.84 -13.14
C PRO A 376 -14.26 -5.71 -14.42
N PRO A 377 -14.39 -5.14 -15.63
CA PRO A 377 -14.44 -5.92 -16.87
C PRO A 377 -13.19 -6.78 -17.13
N VAL A 378 -11.99 -6.27 -16.81
CA VAL A 378 -10.73 -7.04 -16.89
C VAL A 378 -10.74 -8.25 -15.95
N GLN A 379 -11.32 -8.11 -14.76
CA GLN A 379 -11.47 -9.22 -13.82
C GLN A 379 -12.51 -10.24 -14.33
N ALA A 380 -13.63 -9.77 -14.87
CA ALA A 380 -14.62 -10.64 -15.49
C ALA A 380 -14.01 -11.46 -16.64
N PHE A 381 -13.20 -10.82 -17.49
CA PHE A 381 -12.57 -11.48 -18.63
C PHE A 381 -11.51 -12.51 -18.22
N SER A 382 -10.59 -12.13 -17.33
CA SER A 382 -9.52 -13.03 -16.84
C SER A 382 -10.06 -14.22 -16.04
N ALA A 383 -11.19 -14.06 -15.35
CA ALA A 383 -11.89 -15.14 -14.65
C ALA A 383 -12.77 -16.01 -15.58
N GLY A 384 -12.84 -15.69 -16.89
CA GLY A 384 -13.65 -16.41 -17.88
C GLY A 384 -15.16 -16.14 -17.79
N LYS A 385 -15.57 -15.15 -16.98
CA LYS A 385 -16.98 -14.73 -16.78
C LYS A 385 -17.49 -13.82 -17.89
N LEU A 386 -16.59 -13.03 -18.47
CA LEU A 386 -16.82 -12.27 -19.69
C LEU A 386 -16.01 -12.93 -20.81
N GLN A 387 -16.70 -13.35 -21.86
CA GLN A 387 -16.08 -13.86 -23.08
C GLN A 387 -16.28 -12.84 -24.20
N ILE A 388 -15.22 -12.57 -24.97
CA ILE A 388 -15.24 -11.60 -26.05
C ILE A 388 -14.89 -12.32 -27.35
N SER A 389 -15.70 -12.11 -28.38
CA SER A 389 -15.42 -12.56 -29.75
C SER A 389 -15.54 -11.40 -30.76
N GLY A 390 -14.85 -11.49 -31.89
CA GLY A 390 -14.76 -10.40 -32.88
C GLY A 390 -13.60 -9.45 -32.60
N ASP A 391 -13.79 -8.16 -32.84
CA ASP A 391 -12.76 -7.13 -32.66
C ASP A 391 -12.56 -6.79 -31.18
N VAL A 392 -11.56 -7.44 -30.57
CA VAL A 392 -11.19 -7.26 -29.16
C VAL A 392 -10.72 -5.83 -28.88
N MET A 393 -10.07 -5.16 -29.85
CA MET A 393 -9.62 -3.78 -29.65
C MET A 393 -10.80 -2.82 -29.53
N LYS A 394 -11.88 -3.08 -30.27
CA LYS A 394 -13.14 -2.34 -30.08
C LYS A 394 -13.78 -2.65 -28.73
N ALA A 395 -13.75 -3.89 -28.24
CA ALA A 395 -14.29 -4.23 -26.92
C ALA A 395 -13.64 -3.42 -25.79
N LEU A 396 -12.34 -3.12 -25.89
CA LEU A 396 -11.62 -2.28 -24.93
C LEU A 396 -12.06 -0.80 -24.95
N LEU A 397 -12.75 -0.34 -26.00
CA LEU A 397 -13.29 1.02 -26.05
C LEU A 397 -14.48 1.19 -25.10
N ILE A 398 -15.14 0.11 -24.68
CA ILE A 398 -16.28 0.20 -23.74
C ILE A 398 -15.87 0.93 -22.45
N GLU A 399 -14.71 0.59 -21.86
CA GLU A 399 -14.22 1.25 -20.63
C GLU A 399 -13.89 2.74 -20.83
N LYS A 400 -13.60 3.15 -22.06
CA LYS A 400 -13.35 4.55 -22.41
C LYS A 400 -14.64 5.32 -22.69
N MET A 401 -15.61 4.65 -23.31
CA MET A 401 -16.86 5.25 -23.78
C MET A 401 -17.95 5.26 -22.71
N PHE A 402 -17.83 4.43 -21.67
CA PHE A 402 -18.84 4.29 -20.62
C PHE A 402 -18.18 4.37 -19.24
N ARG A 403 -18.77 5.14 -18.31
CA ARG A 403 -18.36 5.18 -16.90
C ARG A 403 -19.02 4.05 -16.12
N ILE A 404 -18.47 2.85 -16.23
CA ILE A 404 -18.95 1.62 -15.58
C ILE A 404 -18.02 1.13 -14.49
#